data_AF-A0A0X3BI15-F1
#
_entry.id   AF-A0A0X3BI15-F1
#
_cell.length_a   1.000
_cell.length_b   1.000
_cell.length_c   1.000
_cell.angle_alpha   90.00
_cell.angle_beta   90.00
_cell.angle_gamma   90.00
#
_symmetry.space_group_name_H-M   'P 1'
#
loop_
_entity.id
_entity.type
_entity.pdbx_description
1 polymer ?
#
loop_
_entity_poly.entity_id
_entity_poly.type
_entity_poly.pdbx_seq_one_letter_code
_entity_poly.pdbx_strand_id
1 'polypeptide(L)'
;MLSFCCQRRGRHPEHLPFPRSTLHTSIAAHRSLVTTIQLRPETRARLDGVTVHPRESYDETLNRLLGMAYDPEPLSEETLKMIEDEIADIRAGRYRSLEDSAQEPGLE
;
A
#
# COMPACT_ATOMS: atom_id res chain seq x y z
N MET A 1 48.68 -35.82 10.83
CA MET A 1 48.36 -35.79 12.27
C MET A 1 46.90 -35.41 12.41
N LEU A 2 46.08 -36.40 12.78
CA LEU A 2 44.65 -36.28 13.11
C LEU A 2 44.47 -35.84 14.56
N SER A 3 43.52 -34.93 14.82
CA SER A 3 42.68 -34.80 16.02
C SER A 3 41.85 -33.53 15.81
N PHE A 4 40.52 -33.49 15.67
CA PHE A 4 39.42 -34.37 16.09
C PHE A 4 39.43 -34.76 17.57
N CYS A 5 38.92 -33.84 18.40
CA CYS A 5 38.03 -34.15 19.52
C CYS A 5 36.83 -33.19 19.36
N CYS A 6 35.60 -33.62 18.97
CA CYS A 6 34.63 -34.41 19.75
C CYS A 6 34.38 -33.74 21.14
N GLN A 7 33.18 -33.49 21.65
CA GLN A 7 31.89 -34.13 21.39
C GLN A 7 30.82 -33.46 22.26
N ARG A 8 29.63 -33.26 21.68
CA ARG A 8 28.25 -33.24 22.22
C ARG A 8 28.01 -32.98 23.73
N ARG A 9 26.94 -32.21 23.96
CA ARG A 9 25.71 -32.76 24.57
C ARG A 9 24.49 -31.93 24.17
N GLY A 10 23.58 -32.54 23.42
CA GLY A 10 22.25 -32.00 23.19
C GLY A 10 21.27 -32.42 24.29
N ARG A 11 20.08 -31.81 24.30
CA ARG A 11 18.82 -32.45 24.67
C ARG A 11 17.64 -31.71 24.02
N HIS A 12 16.64 -32.52 23.67
CA HIS A 12 15.46 -32.32 22.86
C HIS A 12 14.35 -31.50 23.59
N PRO A 13 13.20 -31.19 22.92
CA PRO A 13 12.28 -30.11 23.23
C PRO A 13 11.21 -30.55 24.23
N GLU A 14 10.74 -29.63 25.06
CA GLU A 14 9.56 -29.87 25.90
C GLU A 14 8.60 -28.69 25.88
N HIS A 15 7.46 -28.95 25.23
CA HIS A 15 6.10 -28.65 25.68
C HIS A 15 5.75 -27.22 26.14
N LEU A 16 4.99 -26.55 25.27
CA LEU A 16 4.08 -25.46 25.61
C LEU A 16 3.04 -25.92 26.64
N PRO A 17 2.65 -25.02 27.55
CA PRO A 17 1.27 -24.92 27.99
C PRO A 17 0.70 -23.51 27.71
N PHE A 18 -0.23 -23.40 26.77
CA PHE A 18 -1.37 -22.48 26.94
C PHE A 18 -2.27 -23.11 28.02
N PRO A 19 -2.88 -22.37 28.98
CA PRO A 19 -3.85 -21.30 28.64
C PRO A 19 -4.03 -20.18 29.70
N ARG A 20 -4.64 -19.06 29.30
CA ARG A 20 -5.95 -18.57 29.77
C ARG A 20 -6.17 -17.11 29.39
N SER A 21 -7.31 -16.90 28.75
CA SER A 21 -7.96 -15.65 28.43
C SER A 21 -7.93 -14.64 29.58
N THR A 22 -7.29 -13.51 29.33
CA THR A 22 -7.77 -12.22 29.81
C THR A 22 -7.80 -11.30 28.59
N LEU A 23 -9.00 -10.88 28.20
CA LEU A 23 -9.20 -9.77 27.28
C LEU A 23 -8.75 -8.50 28.01
N HIS A 24 -7.45 -8.34 28.14
CA HIS A 24 -6.88 -7.03 28.35
C HIS A 24 -6.73 -6.48 26.94
N THR A 25 -7.75 -5.76 26.47
CA THR A 25 -7.56 -4.82 25.38
C THR A 25 -6.63 -3.75 25.94
N SER A 26 -5.34 -4.06 25.95
CA SER A 26 -4.32 -3.06 26.08
C SER A 26 -4.55 -2.14 24.90
N ILE A 27 -4.98 -0.91 25.22
CA ILE A 27 -4.67 0.25 24.40
C ILE A 27 -3.14 0.38 24.50
N ALA A 28 -2.43 -0.57 23.90
CA ALA A 28 -1.01 -0.50 23.64
C ALA A 28 -0.92 0.60 22.60
N ALA A 29 -0.55 1.77 23.08
CA ALA A 29 -0.04 2.91 22.35
C ALA A 29 -0.04 2.70 20.82
N HIS A 30 -0.80 3.50 20.08
CA HIS A 30 -0.42 3.82 18.70
C HIS A 30 0.92 4.56 18.76
N ARG A 31 1.98 3.82 19.03
CA ARG A 31 3.35 4.21 18.78
C ARG A 31 3.56 3.67 17.38
N SER A 32 3.54 4.54 16.37
CA SER A 32 3.91 4.12 15.02
C SER A 32 5.26 3.42 15.13
N LEU A 33 5.29 2.13 14.78
CA LEU A 33 6.51 1.35 14.85
C LEU A 33 7.40 1.85 13.71
N VAL A 34 8.44 2.61 14.05
CA VAL A 34 9.44 3.03 13.08
C VAL A 34 10.33 1.83 12.79
N THR A 35 10.32 1.39 11.55
CA THR A 35 11.21 0.35 11.04
C THR A 35 12.24 0.96 10.11
N THR A 36 13.37 0.29 9.90
CA THR A 36 14.43 0.77 9.00
C THR A 36 14.46 -0.08 7.75
N ILE A 37 14.46 0.59 6.60
CA ILE A 37 14.66 -0.05 5.29
C ILE A 37 16.01 0.37 4.72
N GLN A 38 16.71 -0.55 4.06
CA GLN A 38 17.98 -0.27 3.42
C GLN A 38 17.74 0.12 1.96
N LEU A 39 18.20 1.30 1.56
CA LEU A 39 18.11 1.79 0.18
C LEU A 39 19.51 1.98 -0.41
N ARG A 40 19.65 1.72 -1.71
CA ARG A 40 20.86 2.11 -2.44
C ARG A 40 20.97 3.64 -2.47
N PRO A 41 22.19 4.22 -2.44
CA PRO A 41 22.36 5.67 -2.52
C PRO A 41 21.67 6.30 -3.75
N GLU A 42 21.72 5.62 -4.89
CA GLU A 42 21.03 6.02 -6.13
C GLU A 42 19.51 6.09 -5.95
N THR A 43 18.91 5.09 -5.28
CA THR A 43 17.47 5.07 -4.99
C THR A 43 17.09 6.21 -4.05
N ARG A 44 17.93 6.49 -3.04
CA ARG A 44 17.72 7.62 -2.13
C ARG A 44 17.77 8.96 -2.88
N ALA A 45 18.74 9.14 -3.77
CA ALA A 45 18.83 10.35 -4.60
C ALA A 45 17.62 10.53 -5.53
N ARG A 46 17.06 9.43 -6.06
CA ARG A 46 15.79 9.49 -6.79
C ARG A 46 14.62 9.88 -5.89
N LEU A 47 14.63 9.45 -4.63
CA LEU A 47 13.62 9.83 -3.64
C LEU A 47 13.67 11.34 -3.34
N ASP A 48 14.87 11.94 -3.34
CA ASP A 48 15.07 13.39 -3.21
C ASP A 48 14.51 14.20 -4.40
N GLY A 49 14.37 13.58 -5.57
CA GLY A 49 13.79 14.22 -6.75
C GLY A 49 12.26 14.17 -6.80
N VAL A 50 11.62 13.34 -5.96
CA VAL A 50 10.16 13.14 -5.92
C VAL A 50 9.50 13.67 -4.64
N THR A 51 10.30 14.15 -3.69
CA THR A 51 9.84 14.96 -2.56
C THR A 51 9.31 16.29 -3.08
N VAL A 52 8.06 16.60 -2.74
CA VAL A 52 7.37 17.80 -3.25
C VAL A 52 7.59 18.98 -2.32
N HIS A 53 7.68 18.72 -1.01
CA HIS A 53 7.88 19.77 0.00
C HIS A 53 9.25 19.64 0.67
N PRO A 54 9.95 20.76 0.92
CA PRO A 54 11.24 20.74 1.63
C PRO A 54 11.20 20.14 3.05
N ARG A 55 10.01 19.96 3.63
CA ARG A 55 9.78 19.39 4.96
C ARG A 55 9.13 18.00 4.92
N GLU A 56 8.81 17.48 3.74
CA GLU A 56 8.24 16.13 3.58
C GLU A 56 9.31 15.11 3.99
N SER A 57 8.96 14.23 4.91
CA SER A 57 9.81 13.10 5.28
C SER A 57 9.82 12.05 4.17
N TYR A 58 10.88 11.23 4.14
CA TYR A 58 10.92 10.09 3.22
C TYR A 58 9.77 9.10 3.48
N ASP A 59 9.33 8.96 4.73
CA ASP A 59 8.19 8.10 5.07
C ASP A 59 6.88 8.62 4.46
N GLU A 60 6.61 9.93 4.59
CA GLU A 60 5.45 10.57 3.96
C GLU A 60 5.51 10.46 2.43
N THR A 61 6.69 10.71 1.85
CA THR A 61 6.92 10.58 0.42
C THR A 61 6.63 9.16 -0.07
N LEU A 62 7.15 8.15 0.63
CA LEU A 62 6.93 6.75 0.30
C LEU A 62 5.46 6.36 0.45
N ASN A 63 4.80 6.76 1.54
CA ASN A 63 3.38 6.47 1.75
C ASN A 63 2.49 7.10 0.67
N ARG A 64 2.80 8.34 0.26
CA ARG A 64 2.11 9.00 -0.86
C ARG A 64 2.31 8.24 -2.17
N LEU A 65 3.55 7.84 -2.48
CA LEU A 65 3.84 7.08 -3.70
C LEU A 65 3.17 5.70 -3.70
N LEU A 66 3.17 5.03 -2.55
CA LEU A 66 2.49 3.75 -2.37
C LEU A 66 0.96 3.90 -2.51
N GLY A 67 0.37 4.97 -1.98
CA GLY A 67 -1.06 5.26 -2.16
C GLY A 67 -1.45 5.55 -3.61
N MET A 68 -0.53 6.00 -4.46
CA MET A 68 -0.76 6.14 -5.90
C MET A 68 -0.56 4.83 -6.67
N ALA A 69 0.36 3.98 -6.21
CA ALA A 69 0.70 2.72 -6.89
C ALA A 69 -0.26 1.58 -6.53
N TYR A 70 -0.79 1.57 -5.31
CA TYR A 70 -1.70 0.56 -4.81
C TYR A 70 -3.07 1.18 -4.56
N ASP A 71 -3.97 0.97 -5.50
CA ASP A 71 -5.39 1.27 -5.34
C ASP A 71 -6.06 0.11 -4.58
N PRO A 72 -6.62 0.32 -3.38
CA PRO A 72 -7.35 -0.72 -2.66
C PRO A 72 -8.66 -1.12 -3.36
N GLU A 73 -9.21 -0.27 -4.22
CA GLU A 73 -10.46 -0.48 -4.93
C GLU A 73 -10.25 -0.31 -6.44
N PRO A 74 -9.47 -1.20 -7.09
CA PRO A 74 -9.25 -1.11 -8.51
C PRO A 74 -10.57 -1.27 -9.26
N LEU A 75 -10.75 -0.48 -10.33
CA LEU A 75 -11.92 -0.58 -11.19
C LEU A 75 -12.05 -2.00 -11.75
N SER A 76 -13.29 -2.49 -11.83
CA SER A 76 -13.58 -3.75 -12.52
C SER A 76 -13.31 -3.60 -14.02
N GLU A 77 -13.01 -4.72 -14.67
CA GLU A 77 -12.81 -4.77 -16.13
C GLU A 77 -14.03 -4.23 -16.90
N GLU A 78 -15.24 -4.49 -16.39
CA GLU A 78 -16.48 -3.98 -16.96
C GLU A 78 -16.55 -2.45 -16.92
N THR A 79 -16.22 -1.86 -15.76
CA THR A 79 -16.19 -0.39 -15.60
C THR A 79 -15.11 0.25 -16.47
N LEU A 80 -13.92 -0.36 -16.55
CA LEU A 80 -12.85 0.12 -17.43
C LEU A 80 -13.30 0.13 -18.89
N LYS A 81 -13.94 -0.95 -19.35
CA LYS A 81 -14.47 -1.04 -20.70
C LYS A 81 -15.54 0.01 -20.99
N MET A 82 -16.46 0.24 -20.04
CA MET A 82 -17.47 1.31 -20.19
C MET A 82 -16.82 2.68 -20.38
N ILE A 83 -15.77 2.99 -19.60
CA ILE A 83 -15.02 4.24 -19.73
C ILE A 83 -14.35 4.33 -21.11
N GLU A 84 -13.75 3.25 -21.61
CA GLU A 84 -13.13 3.23 -22.94
C GLU A 84 -14.14 3.45 -24.06
N ASP A 85 -15.31 2.81 -23.97
CA ASP A 85 -16.41 2.97 -24.91
C ASP A 85 -16.94 4.42 -24.90
N GLU A 86 -17.13 5.02 -23.73
CA GLU A 86 -17.53 6.44 -23.61
C GLU A 86 -16.47 7.39 -24.18
N ILE A 87 -15.18 7.14 -23.95
CA ILE A 87 -14.11 7.93 -24.55
C ILE A 87 -14.14 7.81 -26.09
N ALA A 88 -14.46 6.64 -26.63
CA ALA A 88 -14.61 6.44 -28.06
C ALA A 88 -15.83 7.20 -28.63
N ASP A 89 -16.93 7.25 -27.88
CA ASP A 89 -18.11 8.05 -28.20
C ASP A 89 -17.79 9.55 -28.26
N ILE A 90 -17.11 10.08 -27.24
CA ILE A 90 -16.66 11.48 -27.21
C ILE A 90 -15.77 11.80 -28.42
N ARG A 91 -14.80 10.92 -28.71
CA ARG A 91 -13.90 11.08 -29.88
C ARG A 91 -14.65 11.04 -31.21
N ALA A 92 -15.73 10.28 -31.30
CA ALA A 92 -16.58 10.21 -32.48
C ALA A 92 -17.60 11.38 -32.57
N GLY A 93 -17.55 12.33 -31.63
CA GLY A 93 -18.48 13.46 -31.57
C GLY A 93 -19.87 13.08 -31.05
N ARG A 94 -20.03 11.89 -30.47
CA ARG A 94 -21.28 11.43 -29.86
C ARG A 94 -21.33 11.86 -28.40
N TYR A 95 -21.50 13.15 -28.16
CA TYR A 95 -21.73 13.72 -26.83
C TYR A 95 -22.83 14.78 -26.89
N ARG A 96 -23.48 15.05 -25.76
CA ARG A 96 -24.46 16.14 -25.63
C ARG A 96 -23.89 17.29 -24.82
N SER A 97 -24.42 18.49 -25.02
CA SER A 97 -24.08 19.64 -24.18
C SER A 97 -24.69 19.47 -22.79
N LEU A 98 -24.04 20.04 -21.78
CA LEU A 98 -24.56 20.08 -20.42
C LEU A 98 -25.91 20.81 -20.34
N GLU A 99 -26.15 21.80 -21.21
CA GLU A 99 -27.44 22.51 -21.32
C GLU A 99 -28.57 21.60 -21.83
N ASP A 100 -28.26 20.70 -22.76
CA ASP A 100 -29.23 19.72 -23.30
C ASP A 100 -29.59 18.67 -22.24
N SER A 101 -28.63 18.28 -21.41
CA SER A 101 -28.83 17.33 -20.30
C SER A 101 -29.61 17.94 -19.13
N ALA A 102 -29.45 19.23 -18.85
CA ALA A 102 -30.12 19.91 -17.74
C ALA A 102 -31.63 20.11 -17.94
N GLN A 103 -32.14 19.94 -19.16
CA GLN A 103 -33.58 19.96 -19.46
C GLN A 103 -34.26 18.61 -19.20
N GLU A 104 -33.52 17.56 -18.79
CA GLU A 104 -34.12 16.29 -18.42
C GLU A 104 -34.84 16.41 -17.05
N PRO A 105 -36.14 16.09 -16.97
CA PRO A 105 -37.00 16.37 -15.81
C PRO A 105 -36.77 15.46 -14.59
N GLY A 106 -35.55 14.95 -14.38
CA GLY A 106 -35.20 14.03 -13.29
C GLY A 106 -33.98 14.43 -12.46
N LEU A 107 -33.39 15.60 -12.72
CA LEU A 107 -32.22 16.15 -12.01
C LEU A 107 -32.63 17.41 -11.22
N GLU A 108 -33.45 17.25 -10.18
CA GLU A 108 -33.72 18.27 -9.15
C GLU A 108 -33.07 17.92 -7.81
#